data_AF-Q849L3-F1
#
_entry.id   AF-Q849L3-F1
#
_cell.length_a   1.000
_cell.length_b   1.000
_cell.length_c   1.000
_cell.angle_alpha   90.00
_cell.angle_beta   90.00
_cell.angle_gamma   90.00
#
_symmetry.space_group_name_H-M   'P 1'
#
loop_
_entity.id
_entity.type
_entity.pdbx_description
1 polymer ?
#
loop_
_entity_poly.entity_id
_entity_poly.type
_entity_poly.pdbx_seq_one_letter_code
_entity_poly.pdbx_strand_id
1 'polypeptide(L)'
;MEIAGIDQRLIGWQSTRRQQIEDALSVLTDQYEERQGHTPGERAGYALACQAADQTRPPKRTELLSLTELRTRWRASAIRAFGACTVYRLAERARAAAAAVWAQVRSVVDVVLAAVDTVAVVYVMRGAFARHHLLAEARRHLAYALRGRPHQPGVDEQIVQAAVDDYTRPVGRGRRRTADLRALYPGDTEDQAVLRPLTRKRTAPPYERARLAAGALAARVHAVRRAERLGSRPRLHAVAVPAASRSRLRPFRAGRRDGRLLEPETGVDAVEQTRQTLEAAAAELAATLQDSRRAREAPHGLRPQPAPAAVPPSHTQQPGAQHTPGRTRGGVA
;
A
#
# COMPACT_ATOMS: atom_id res chain seq x y z
N MET A 1 -11.18 4.65 8.96
CA MET A 1 -10.25 3.59 9.39
C MET A 1 -9.35 4.23 10.42
N GLU A 2 -9.38 3.73 11.66
CA GLU A 2 -8.56 4.26 12.76
C GLU A 2 -7.42 3.30 13.10
N ILE A 3 -6.36 3.82 13.73
CA ILE A 3 -5.21 3.00 14.14
C ILE A 3 -5.57 2.27 15.43
N ALA A 4 -5.54 0.93 15.40
CA ALA A 4 -5.77 0.11 16.59
C ALA A 4 -4.80 0.49 17.73
N GLY A 5 -5.33 0.63 18.95
CA GLY A 5 -4.57 1.01 20.13
C GLY A 5 -4.42 2.52 20.37
N ILE A 6 -4.99 3.37 19.51
CA ILE A 6 -5.20 4.80 19.80
C ILE A 6 -6.60 4.97 20.43
N ASP A 7 -6.65 5.59 21.61
CA ASP A 7 -7.90 5.89 22.32
C ASP A 7 -8.75 6.88 21.50
N GLN A 8 -10.05 6.62 21.36
CA GLN A 8 -10.97 7.50 20.62
C GLN A 8 -11.00 8.93 21.17
N ARG A 9 -10.75 9.09 22.48
CA ARG A 9 -10.64 10.40 23.13
C ARG A 9 -9.45 11.20 22.61
N LEU A 10 -8.33 10.55 22.30
CA LEU A 10 -7.16 11.20 21.68
C LEU A 10 -7.48 11.70 20.27
N ILE A 11 -8.25 10.91 19.50
CA ILE A 11 -8.69 11.27 18.15
C ILE A 11 -9.64 12.47 18.21
N GLY A 12 -10.65 12.43 19.09
CA GLY A 12 -11.58 13.55 19.30
C GLY A 12 -10.87 14.84 19.73
N TRP A 13 -9.90 14.73 20.65
CA TRP A 13 -9.17 15.89 21.18
C TRP A 13 -8.36 16.67 20.13
N GLN A 14 -7.75 16.02 19.14
CA GLN A 14 -7.07 16.72 18.04
C GLN A 14 -8.01 17.12 16.89
N SER A 15 -9.25 16.63 16.86
CA SER A 15 -10.18 16.81 15.75
C SER A 15 -11.03 18.07 15.89
N THR A 16 -10.49 19.15 16.45
CA THR A 16 -11.23 20.40 16.74
C THR A 16 -11.90 21.01 15.51
N ARG A 17 -11.22 21.01 14.35
CA ARG A 17 -11.81 21.51 13.11
C ARG A 17 -12.94 20.61 12.60
N ARG A 18 -12.85 19.29 12.81
CA ARG A 18 -13.92 18.37 12.42
C ARG A 18 -15.18 18.67 13.23
N GLN A 19 -15.05 18.86 14.53
CA GLN A 19 -16.17 19.25 15.39
C GLN A 19 -16.78 20.58 14.92
N GLN A 20 -15.95 21.59 14.64
CA GLN A 20 -16.43 22.88 14.12
C GLN A 20 -17.21 22.74 12.80
N ILE A 21 -16.77 21.85 11.90
CA ILE A 21 -17.47 21.56 10.64
C ILE A 21 -18.81 20.88 10.92
N GLU A 22 -18.85 19.90 11.82
CA GLU A 22 -20.07 19.18 12.18
C GLU A 22 -21.09 20.13 12.84
N ASP A 23 -20.63 21.00 13.75
CA ASP A 23 -21.46 22.02 14.39
C ASP A 23 -22.01 23.03 13.36
N ALA A 24 -21.16 23.54 12.45
CA ALA A 24 -21.57 24.47 11.40
C ALA A 24 -22.51 23.81 10.37
N LEU A 25 -22.29 22.55 10.04
CA LEU A 25 -23.14 21.79 9.11
C LEU A 25 -24.55 21.62 9.68
N SER A 26 -24.68 21.35 10.98
CA SER A 26 -26.00 21.28 11.63
C SER A 26 -26.79 22.57 11.41
N VAL A 27 -26.18 23.72 11.70
CA VAL A 27 -26.81 25.03 11.51
C VAL A 27 -27.18 25.30 10.05
N LEU A 28 -26.31 24.95 9.11
CA LEU A 28 -26.57 25.14 7.68
C LEU A 28 -27.68 24.25 7.14
N THR A 29 -27.80 23.02 7.65
CA THR A 29 -28.90 22.11 7.33
C THR A 29 -30.22 22.65 7.85
N ASP A 30 -30.29 23.08 9.11
CA ASP A 30 -31.51 23.65 9.70
C ASP A 30 -32.01 24.86 8.90
N GLN A 31 -31.09 25.76 8.52
CA GLN A 31 -31.42 26.92 7.69
C GLN A 31 -31.84 26.54 6.27
N TYR A 32 -31.36 25.43 5.73
CA TYR A 32 -31.78 24.95 4.41
C TYR A 32 -33.22 24.43 4.47
N GLU A 33 -33.53 23.63 5.49
CA GLU A 33 -34.85 23.05 5.70
C GLU A 33 -35.91 24.12 5.94
N GLU A 34 -35.60 25.14 6.73
CA GLU A 34 -36.48 26.29 6.95
C GLU A 34 -36.79 27.04 5.64
N ARG A 35 -35.79 27.19 4.75
CA ARG A 35 -35.94 27.93 3.49
C ARG A 35 -36.61 27.13 2.38
N GLN A 36 -36.42 25.81 2.35
CA GLN A 36 -36.88 24.95 1.24
C GLN A 36 -38.07 24.07 1.62
N GLY A 37 -38.38 23.93 2.91
CA GLY A 37 -39.49 23.11 3.42
C GLY A 37 -39.25 21.60 3.35
N HIS A 38 -38.03 21.16 3.05
CA HIS A 38 -37.65 19.74 3.00
C HIS A 38 -36.17 19.54 3.33
N THR A 39 -35.83 18.30 3.71
CA THR A 39 -34.45 17.89 4.01
C THR A 39 -33.55 17.97 2.77
N PRO A 40 -32.25 18.27 2.91
CA PRO A 40 -31.34 18.35 1.78
C PRO A 40 -31.09 16.96 1.17
N GLY A 41 -31.32 16.82 -0.14
CA GLY A 41 -30.87 15.66 -0.91
C GLY A 41 -29.35 15.60 -1.05
N GLU A 42 -28.80 14.50 -1.58
CA GLU A 42 -27.34 14.24 -1.60
C GLU A 42 -26.47 15.39 -2.12
N ARG A 43 -26.87 16.01 -3.24
CA ARG A 43 -26.11 17.12 -3.85
C ARG A 43 -26.14 18.38 -2.98
N ALA A 44 -27.30 18.69 -2.39
CA ALA A 44 -27.46 19.82 -1.49
C ALA A 44 -26.67 19.59 -0.20
N GLY A 45 -26.77 18.39 0.39
CA GLY A 45 -25.99 18.02 1.57
C GLY A 45 -24.49 18.11 1.34
N TYR A 46 -23.99 17.66 0.18
CA TYR A 46 -22.59 17.82 -0.20
C TYR A 46 -22.18 19.30 -0.30
N ALA A 47 -23.01 20.15 -0.92
CA ALA A 47 -22.73 21.58 -1.03
C ALA A 47 -22.69 22.28 0.34
N LEU A 48 -23.62 21.94 1.24
CA LEU A 48 -23.65 22.46 2.62
C LEU A 48 -22.41 22.00 3.41
N ALA A 49 -21.97 20.76 3.23
CA ALA A 49 -20.74 20.26 3.85
C ALA A 49 -19.49 20.99 3.34
N CYS A 50 -19.40 21.28 2.04
CA CYS A 50 -18.34 22.12 1.50
C CYS A 50 -18.38 23.53 2.09
N GLN A 51 -19.56 24.13 2.17
CA GLN A 51 -19.76 25.45 2.77
C GLN A 51 -19.33 25.49 4.24
N ALA A 52 -19.76 24.50 5.06
CA ALA A 52 -19.33 24.36 6.45
C ALA A 52 -17.80 24.26 6.58
N ALA A 53 -17.16 23.47 5.70
CA ALA A 53 -15.71 23.31 5.68
C ALA A 53 -14.95 24.60 5.36
N ASP A 54 -15.51 25.43 4.48
CA ASP A 54 -14.92 26.72 4.10
C ASP A 54 -15.15 27.79 5.17
N GLN A 55 -16.35 27.88 5.73
CA GLN A 55 -16.69 28.86 6.78
C GLN A 55 -15.90 28.64 8.08
N THR A 56 -15.61 27.39 8.42
CA THR A 56 -14.85 27.02 9.64
C THR A 56 -13.35 27.01 9.43
N ARG A 57 -12.86 27.42 8.25
CA ARG A 57 -11.44 27.39 7.93
C ARG A 57 -10.71 28.54 8.63
N PRO A 58 -9.83 28.28 9.61
CA PRO A 58 -9.03 29.34 10.19
C PRO A 58 -8.05 29.91 9.14
N PRO A 59 -7.68 31.19 9.24
CA PRO A 59 -6.62 31.74 8.41
C PRO A 59 -5.33 30.93 8.63
N LYS A 60 -4.56 30.76 7.55
CA LYS A 60 -3.29 30.03 7.64
C LYS A 60 -2.39 30.77 8.63
N ARG A 61 -1.83 30.04 9.59
CA ARG A 61 -0.94 30.62 10.60
C ARG A 61 0.26 31.29 9.94
N THR A 62 0.52 32.53 10.33
CA THR A 62 1.64 33.36 9.84
C THR A 62 2.96 32.94 10.50
N GLU A 63 2.92 32.51 11.75
CA GLU A 63 4.09 31.97 12.45
C GLU A 63 4.49 30.60 11.89
N LEU A 64 5.66 30.54 11.25
CA LEU A 64 6.26 29.30 10.77
C LEU A 64 6.97 28.62 11.93
N LEU A 65 6.30 27.67 12.58
CA LEU A 65 6.93 26.78 13.53
C LEU A 65 7.67 25.67 12.79
N SER A 66 8.88 25.37 13.23
CA SER A 66 9.60 24.18 12.80
C SER A 66 8.83 22.92 13.19
N LEU A 67 9.09 21.82 12.48
CA LEU A 67 8.48 20.52 12.81
C LEU A 67 8.83 20.08 14.25
N THR A 68 10.03 20.41 14.73
CA THR A 68 10.47 20.09 16.08
C THR A 68 9.64 20.84 17.12
N GLU A 69 9.41 22.15 16.92
CA GLU A 69 8.56 22.95 17.81
C GLU A 69 7.11 22.47 17.80
N LEU A 70 6.56 22.14 16.63
CA LEU A 70 5.22 21.57 16.51
C LEU A 70 5.09 20.26 17.29
N ARG A 71 6.08 19.36 17.18
CA ARG A 71 6.08 18.08 17.91
C ARG A 71 6.17 18.29 19.42
N THR A 72 6.97 19.25 19.88
CA THR A 72 7.06 19.62 21.30
C THR A 72 5.73 20.17 21.81
N ARG A 73 5.11 21.10 21.08
CA ARG A 73 3.81 21.67 21.43
C ARG A 73 2.71 20.60 21.47
N TRP A 74 2.65 19.71 20.47
CA TRP A 74 1.68 18.61 20.46
C TRP A 74 1.88 17.64 21.62
N ARG A 75 3.13 17.28 21.93
CA ARG A 75 3.43 16.41 23.08
C ARG A 75 3.01 17.07 24.39
N ALA A 76 3.37 18.32 24.63
CA ALA A 76 2.99 19.04 25.84
C ALA A 76 1.46 19.13 25.98
N SER A 77 0.78 19.45 24.88
CA SER A 77 -0.68 19.52 24.83
C SER A 77 -1.33 18.17 25.15
N ALA A 78 -0.79 17.08 24.60
CA ALA A 78 -1.29 15.72 24.87
C ALA A 78 -1.04 15.29 26.33
N ILE A 79 0.13 15.63 26.90
CA ILE A 79 0.44 15.35 28.30
C ILE A 79 -0.54 16.07 29.23
N ARG A 80 -0.85 17.33 28.95
CA ARG A 80 -1.84 18.09 29.73
C ARG A 80 -3.24 17.47 29.68
N ALA A 81 -3.63 16.90 28.55
CA ALA A 81 -4.97 16.33 28.37
C ALA A 81 -5.13 14.89 28.88
N PHE A 82 -4.08 14.05 28.77
CA PHE A 82 -4.19 12.58 29.00
C PHE A 82 -3.18 12.04 30.02
N GLY A 83 -2.33 12.91 30.58
CA GLY A 83 -1.27 12.54 31.50
C GLY A 83 0.00 12.04 30.82
N ALA A 84 1.14 12.28 31.46
CA ALA A 84 2.46 11.94 30.94
C ALA A 84 2.62 10.43 30.70
N CYS A 85 2.21 9.60 31.66
CA CYS A 85 2.36 8.14 31.58
C CYS A 85 1.68 7.55 30.34
N THR A 86 0.46 7.99 30.02
CA THR A 86 -0.29 7.50 28.85
C THR A 86 0.42 7.85 27.55
N VAL A 87 0.83 9.12 27.41
CA VAL A 87 1.49 9.62 26.20
C VAL A 87 2.84 8.94 25.99
N TYR A 88 3.64 8.77 27.05
CA TYR A 88 4.94 8.11 26.94
C TYR A 88 4.81 6.62 26.62
N ARG A 89 3.92 5.89 27.28
CA ARG A 89 3.67 4.47 26.95
C ARG A 89 3.20 4.28 25.51
N LEU A 90 2.32 5.15 25.01
CA LEU A 90 1.89 5.12 23.61
C LEU A 90 3.08 5.37 22.66
N ALA A 91 3.92 6.37 22.96
CA ALA A 91 5.10 6.68 22.17
C ALA A 91 6.15 5.55 22.20
N GLU A 92 6.32 4.87 23.34
CA GLU A 92 7.17 3.69 23.46
C GLU A 92 6.66 2.53 22.62
N ARG A 93 5.37 2.18 22.74
CA ARG A 93 4.75 1.13 21.93
C ARG A 93 4.85 1.43 20.44
N ALA A 94 4.59 2.68 20.04
CA ALA A 94 4.71 3.10 18.64
C ALA A 94 6.16 2.97 18.12
N ARG A 95 7.16 3.34 18.94
CA ARG A 95 8.58 3.18 18.58
C ARG A 95 9.01 1.72 18.53
N ALA A 96 8.56 0.89 19.47
CA ALA A 96 8.83 -0.55 19.47
C ALA A 96 8.20 -1.23 18.24
N ALA A 97 6.95 -0.90 17.90
CA ALA A 97 6.30 -1.38 16.69
C ALA A 97 7.04 -0.92 15.43
N ALA A 98 7.45 0.35 15.36
CA ALA A 98 8.24 0.87 14.25
C ALA A 98 9.59 0.13 14.13
N ALA A 99 10.29 -0.11 15.24
CA ALA A 99 11.54 -0.86 15.27
C ALA A 99 11.34 -2.32 14.80
N ALA A 100 10.27 -2.98 15.23
CA ALA A 100 9.92 -4.33 14.79
C ALA A 100 9.63 -4.37 13.27
N VAL A 101 8.88 -3.40 12.74
CA VAL A 101 8.65 -3.27 11.30
C VAL A 101 9.98 -3.03 10.57
N TRP A 102 10.82 -2.12 11.07
CA TRP A 102 12.11 -1.82 10.45
C TRP A 102 13.11 -2.97 10.52
N ALA A 103 13.00 -3.87 11.51
CA ALA A 103 13.83 -5.08 11.58
C ALA A 103 13.47 -6.07 10.47
N GLN A 104 12.21 -6.07 10.01
CA GLN A 104 11.74 -6.93 8.93
C GLN A 104 12.00 -6.34 7.53
N VAL A 105 12.21 -5.02 7.44
CA VAL A 105 12.36 -4.31 6.17
C VAL A 105 13.83 -4.16 5.79
N ARG A 106 14.22 -4.68 4.62
CA ARG A 106 15.56 -4.48 4.06
C ARG A 106 15.76 -3.00 3.74
N SER A 107 16.87 -2.41 4.19
CA SER A 107 17.21 -1.01 3.93
C SER A 107 17.78 -0.74 2.53
N VAL A 108 18.08 -1.79 1.79
CA VAL A 108 18.69 -1.69 0.46
C VAL A 108 17.59 -1.61 -0.58
N VAL A 109 17.58 -0.52 -1.35
CA VAL A 109 16.68 -0.31 -2.47
C VAL A 109 17.41 -0.73 -3.76
N ASP A 110 16.78 -1.61 -4.53
CA ASP A 110 17.23 -1.91 -5.88
C ASP A 110 16.79 -0.77 -6.80
N VAL A 111 17.72 0.13 -7.14
CA VAL A 111 17.44 1.34 -7.92
C VAL A 111 16.83 1.00 -9.29
N VAL A 112 17.30 -0.08 -9.92
CA VAL A 112 16.82 -0.49 -11.25
C VAL A 112 15.38 -0.98 -11.15
N LEU A 113 15.07 -1.82 -10.18
CA LEU A 113 13.70 -2.30 -9.97
C LEU A 113 12.75 -1.15 -9.59
N ALA A 114 13.20 -0.26 -8.70
CA ALA A 114 12.44 0.91 -8.31
C ALA A 114 12.18 1.84 -9.50
N ALA A 115 13.14 1.97 -10.42
CA ALA A 115 12.97 2.74 -11.66
C ALA A 115 11.90 2.12 -12.57
N VAL A 116 11.94 0.79 -12.78
CA VAL A 116 10.94 0.04 -13.55
C VAL A 116 9.54 0.25 -12.96
N ASP A 117 9.37 0.07 -11.64
CA ASP A 117 8.09 0.26 -10.96
C ASP A 117 7.58 1.69 -11.10
N THR A 118 8.46 2.67 -10.87
CA THR A 118 8.13 4.10 -10.95
C THR A 118 7.62 4.47 -12.34
N VAL A 119 8.34 4.07 -13.39
CA VAL A 119 7.94 4.38 -14.78
C VAL A 119 6.63 3.66 -15.13
N ALA A 120 6.49 2.38 -14.77
CA ALA A 120 5.28 1.61 -15.05
C ALA A 120 4.05 2.27 -14.41
N VAL A 121 4.11 2.64 -13.13
CA VAL A 121 2.99 3.30 -12.44
C VAL A 121 2.64 4.64 -13.09
N VAL A 122 3.65 5.50 -13.34
CA VAL A 122 3.41 6.83 -13.91
C VAL A 122 2.88 6.74 -15.33
N TYR A 123 3.36 5.79 -16.12
CA TYR A 123 2.87 5.51 -17.47
C TYR A 123 1.41 5.09 -17.46
N VAL A 124 1.03 4.14 -16.62
CA VAL A 124 -0.37 3.71 -16.50
C VAL A 124 -1.28 4.87 -16.10
N MET A 125 -0.82 5.70 -15.16
CA MET A 125 -1.64 6.79 -14.63
C MET A 125 -1.80 7.97 -15.60
N ARG A 126 -0.85 8.17 -16.53
CA ARG A 126 -0.76 9.43 -17.30
C ARG A 126 -0.49 9.27 -18.79
N GLY A 127 0.05 8.14 -19.24
CA GLY A 127 0.52 7.87 -20.60
C GLY A 127 1.79 8.66 -20.97
N ALA A 128 1.75 9.99 -20.82
CA ALA A 128 2.88 10.89 -20.99
C ALA A 128 3.09 11.74 -19.73
N PHE A 129 4.35 11.93 -19.33
CA PHE A 129 4.71 12.51 -18.04
C PHE A 129 5.98 13.36 -18.10
N ALA A 130 6.21 14.14 -17.05
CA ALA A 130 7.39 14.97 -16.86
C ALA A 130 8.25 14.42 -15.72
N ARG A 131 9.49 14.91 -15.60
CA ARG A 131 10.44 14.45 -14.57
C ARG A 131 9.89 14.54 -13.14
N HIS A 132 9.14 15.60 -12.82
CA HIS A 132 8.57 15.78 -11.48
C HIS A 132 7.50 14.73 -11.14
N HIS A 133 6.82 14.14 -12.14
CA HIS A 133 5.91 13.02 -11.89
C HIS A 133 6.68 11.76 -11.48
N LEU A 134 7.81 11.47 -12.15
CA LEU A 134 8.69 10.37 -11.76
C LEU A 134 9.26 10.60 -10.36
N LEU A 135 9.68 11.83 -10.04
CA LEU A 135 10.22 12.16 -8.72
C LEU A 135 9.17 11.99 -7.60
N ALA A 136 7.93 12.43 -7.86
CA ALA A 136 6.84 12.24 -6.90
C ALA A 136 6.56 10.75 -6.65
N GLU A 137 6.55 9.94 -7.71
CA GLU A 137 6.32 8.50 -7.57
C GLU A 137 7.53 7.75 -6.99
N ALA A 138 8.77 8.13 -7.30
CA ALA A 138 9.98 7.57 -6.71
C ALA A 138 10.01 7.80 -5.19
N ARG A 139 9.70 9.02 -4.74
CA ARG A 139 9.56 9.33 -3.30
C ARG A 139 8.48 8.49 -2.64
N ARG A 140 7.36 8.29 -3.33
CA ARG A 140 6.27 7.43 -2.85
C ARG A 140 6.68 5.95 -2.80
N HIS A 141 7.40 5.47 -3.81
CA HIS A 141 7.95 4.11 -3.84
C HIS A 141 8.88 3.88 -2.65
N LEU A 142 9.81 4.81 -2.38
CA LEU A 142 10.70 4.74 -1.23
C LEU A 142 9.93 4.73 0.09
N ALA A 143 8.91 5.57 0.24
CA ALA A 143 8.07 5.58 1.44
C ALA A 143 7.40 4.22 1.70
N TYR A 144 6.93 3.54 0.63
CA TYR A 144 6.32 2.21 0.74
C TYR A 144 7.34 1.10 0.98
N ALA A 145 8.42 1.08 0.19
CA ALA A 145 9.44 0.03 0.22
C ALA A 145 10.18 0.02 1.56
N LEU A 146 10.50 1.22 2.10
CA LEU A 146 11.26 1.38 3.32
C LEU A 146 10.38 1.54 4.57
N ARG A 147 9.05 1.62 4.43
CA ARG A 147 8.10 1.79 5.55
C ARG A 147 8.51 2.92 6.52
N GLY A 148 8.95 4.04 5.95
CA GLY A 148 9.40 5.22 6.71
C GLY A 148 10.80 5.14 7.32
N ARG A 149 11.59 4.09 7.03
CA ARG A 149 13.00 4.03 7.42
C ARG A 149 13.80 5.11 6.67
N PRO A 150 14.77 5.78 7.31
CA PRO A 150 15.63 6.74 6.62
C PRO A 150 16.42 6.04 5.51
N HIS A 151 16.63 6.76 4.41
CA HIS A 151 17.51 6.39 3.30
C HIS A 151 18.48 7.53 3.04
N GLN A 152 19.54 7.24 2.30
CA GLN A 152 20.49 8.26 1.86
C GLN A 152 19.74 9.32 1.02
N PRO A 153 19.94 10.62 1.28
CA PRO A 153 19.44 11.67 0.40
C PRO A 153 19.91 11.43 -1.04
N GLY A 154 19.04 11.65 -2.04
CA GLY A 154 19.40 11.51 -3.45
C GLY A 154 19.04 10.16 -4.10
N VAL A 155 18.59 9.17 -3.33
CA VAL A 155 18.18 7.86 -3.88
C VAL A 155 16.97 8.01 -4.80
N ASP A 156 16.02 8.89 -4.47
CA ASP A 156 14.89 9.22 -5.34
C ASP A 156 15.34 9.84 -6.67
N GLU A 157 16.32 10.74 -6.65
CA GLU A 157 16.89 11.28 -7.88
C GLU A 157 17.66 10.22 -8.68
N GLN A 158 18.36 9.28 -8.03
CA GLN A 158 19.01 8.15 -8.71
C GLN A 158 18.00 7.23 -9.39
N ILE A 159 16.88 6.92 -8.72
CA ILE A 159 15.76 6.16 -9.31
C ILE A 159 15.21 6.89 -10.52
N VAL A 160 14.99 8.20 -10.42
CA VAL A 160 14.49 9.01 -11.54
C VAL A 160 15.49 9.05 -12.69
N GLN A 161 16.78 9.12 -12.39
CA GLN A 161 17.82 9.15 -13.41
C GLN A 161 17.88 7.82 -14.17
N ALA A 162 17.95 6.68 -13.46
CA ALA A 162 17.88 5.35 -14.07
C ALA A 162 16.58 5.15 -14.88
N ALA A 163 15.44 5.64 -14.36
CA ALA A 163 14.18 5.63 -15.10
C ALA A 163 14.26 6.41 -16.41
N VAL A 164 14.82 7.62 -16.37
CA VAL A 164 14.93 8.47 -17.56
C VAL A 164 15.85 7.86 -18.59
N ASP A 165 17.00 7.35 -18.16
CA ASP A 165 18.06 6.86 -19.05
C ASP A 165 17.71 5.53 -19.71
N ASP A 166 17.14 4.58 -18.95
CA ASP A 166 16.99 3.21 -19.41
C ASP A 166 15.54 2.84 -19.81
N TYR A 167 14.53 3.56 -19.31
CA TYR A 167 13.13 3.11 -19.37
C TYR A 167 12.15 4.13 -19.95
N THR A 168 12.62 5.28 -20.43
CA THR A 168 11.74 6.31 -21.01
C THR A 168 12.23 6.77 -22.37
N ARG A 169 11.28 7.24 -23.20
CA ARG A 169 11.56 7.87 -24.48
C ARG A 169 10.90 9.25 -24.55
N PRO A 170 11.50 10.24 -25.24
CA PRO A 170 10.92 11.56 -25.41
C PRO A 170 9.63 11.49 -26.24
N VAL A 171 8.68 12.38 -25.95
CA VAL A 171 7.44 12.56 -26.73
C VAL A 171 7.37 14.00 -27.21
N GLY A 172 7.24 14.18 -28.54
CA GLY A 172 7.15 15.50 -29.17
C GLY A 172 8.40 16.35 -28.95
N ARG A 173 8.23 17.65 -28.64
CA ARG A 173 9.34 18.62 -28.42
C ARG A 173 10.09 18.44 -27.08
N GLY A 174 10.34 17.21 -26.64
CA GLY A 174 11.33 16.85 -25.61
C GLY A 174 11.00 17.13 -24.14
N ARG A 175 9.98 17.95 -23.81
CA ARG A 175 9.62 18.25 -22.40
C ARG A 175 8.83 17.14 -21.71
N ARG A 176 8.14 16.30 -22.49
CA ARG A 176 7.38 15.15 -22.01
C ARG A 176 8.08 13.86 -22.42
N ARG A 177 7.92 12.84 -21.58
CA ARG A 177 8.44 11.49 -21.78
C ARG A 177 7.28 10.51 -21.67
N THR A 178 7.44 9.37 -22.32
CA THR A 178 6.57 8.21 -22.10
C THR A 178 7.46 7.02 -21.77
N ALA A 179 6.86 5.96 -21.27
CA ALA A 179 7.57 4.71 -21.06
C ALA A 179 8.09 4.18 -22.39
N ASP A 180 9.33 3.71 -22.39
CA ASP A 180 9.78 2.81 -23.44
C ASP A 180 9.27 1.41 -23.12
N LEU A 181 8.17 1.02 -23.76
CA LEU A 181 7.57 -0.30 -23.56
C LEU A 181 8.49 -1.44 -23.99
N ARG A 182 9.44 -1.21 -24.92
CA ARG A 182 10.40 -2.24 -25.31
C ARG A 182 11.42 -2.50 -24.20
N ALA A 183 11.86 -1.42 -23.55
CA ALA A 183 12.79 -1.49 -22.43
C ALA A 183 12.14 -2.04 -21.16
N LEU A 184 10.88 -1.66 -20.90
CA LEU A 184 10.11 -2.19 -19.76
C LEU A 184 9.65 -3.62 -19.99
N TYR A 185 9.19 -3.96 -21.20
CA TYR A 185 8.61 -5.26 -21.55
C TYR A 185 9.31 -5.87 -22.77
N PRO A 186 10.57 -6.31 -22.63
CA PRO A 186 11.25 -7.01 -23.70
C PRO A 186 10.55 -8.36 -23.95
N GLY A 187 9.71 -8.42 -24.99
CA GLY A 187 8.96 -9.61 -25.40
C GLY A 187 7.45 -9.40 -25.64
N ASP A 188 6.85 -8.36 -25.06
CA ASP A 188 5.39 -8.16 -25.09
C ASP A 188 4.95 -6.96 -25.94
N THR A 189 5.79 -6.48 -26.87
CA THR A 189 5.51 -5.23 -27.60
C THR A 189 4.33 -5.33 -28.58
N GLU A 190 3.86 -6.55 -28.86
CA GLU A 190 2.65 -6.82 -29.65
C GLU A 190 1.42 -7.13 -28.77
N ASP A 191 1.60 -7.31 -27.45
CA ASP A 191 0.66 -8.07 -26.66
C ASP A 191 -0.18 -7.19 -25.70
N GLN A 192 -1.51 -7.33 -25.79
CA GLN A 192 -2.46 -6.73 -24.86
C GLN A 192 -2.22 -7.15 -23.39
N ALA A 193 -1.30 -8.09 -23.15
CA ALA A 193 -0.81 -8.53 -21.85
C ALA A 193 -0.26 -7.40 -20.97
N VAL A 194 0.31 -6.33 -21.53
CA VAL A 194 0.79 -5.15 -20.76
C VAL A 194 -0.38 -4.36 -20.14
N LEU A 195 -1.55 -4.35 -20.81
CA LEU A 195 -2.75 -3.65 -20.37
C LEU A 195 -3.71 -4.55 -19.57
N ARG A 196 -3.57 -5.87 -19.69
CA ARG A 196 -4.42 -6.87 -19.01
C ARG A 196 -4.39 -6.77 -17.46
N PRO A 197 -3.28 -6.40 -16.80
CA PRO A 197 -3.27 -6.10 -15.37
C PRO A 197 -4.12 -4.87 -15.00
N LEU A 198 -4.25 -3.90 -15.90
CA LEU A 198 -5.08 -2.69 -15.70
C LEU A 198 -6.58 -2.96 -15.79
N THR A 199 -6.95 -4.07 -16.43
CA THR A 199 -8.33 -4.54 -16.53
C THR A 199 -8.71 -5.51 -15.42
N ARG A 200 -7.75 -6.01 -14.62
CA ARG A 200 -8.01 -6.81 -13.42
C ARG A 200 -8.48 -5.87 -12.29
N LYS A 201 -9.61 -6.20 -11.66
CA LYS A 201 -10.30 -5.38 -10.63
C LYS A 201 -10.71 -3.98 -11.12
N ARG A 202 -11.71 -3.90 -12.01
CA ARG A 202 -12.30 -2.61 -12.46
C ARG A 202 -12.84 -1.74 -11.32
N THR A 203 -13.17 -2.34 -10.18
CA THR A 203 -13.65 -1.65 -8.97
C THR A 203 -12.53 -0.98 -8.17
N ALA A 204 -11.25 -1.29 -8.44
CA ALA A 204 -10.13 -0.69 -7.73
C ALA A 204 -9.80 0.72 -8.29
N PRO A 205 -9.37 1.66 -7.43
CA PRO A 205 -8.96 2.99 -7.87
C PRO A 205 -7.82 2.91 -8.90
N PRO A 206 -7.73 3.85 -9.86
CA PRO A 206 -6.74 3.83 -10.94
C PRO A 206 -5.29 3.60 -10.47
N TYR A 207 -4.92 4.20 -9.35
CA TYR A 207 -3.58 4.08 -8.79
C TYR A 207 -3.27 2.68 -8.24
N GLU A 208 -4.24 2.01 -7.62
CA GLU A 208 -4.06 0.63 -7.15
C GLU A 208 -3.87 -0.32 -8.33
N ARG A 209 -4.65 -0.14 -9.41
CA ARG A 209 -4.49 -0.90 -10.65
C ARG A 209 -3.10 -0.69 -11.26
N ALA A 210 -2.61 0.55 -11.28
CA ALA A 210 -1.26 0.87 -11.75
C ALA A 210 -0.17 0.16 -10.94
N ARG A 211 -0.31 0.10 -9.61
CA ARG A 211 0.64 -0.62 -8.75
C ARG A 211 0.61 -2.12 -8.95
N LEU A 212 -0.58 -2.72 -9.13
CA LEU A 212 -0.70 -4.15 -9.42
C LEU A 212 -0.04 -4.50 -10.75
N ALA A 213 -0.20 -3.65 -11.78
CA ALA A 213 0.48 -3.81 -13.05
C ALA A 213 2.01 -3.74 -12.91
N ALA A 214 2.52 -2.72 -12.21
CA ALA A 214 3.94 -2.59 -11.94
C ALA A 214 4.51 -3.80 -11.15
N GLY A 215 3.79 -4.27 -10.12
CA GLY A 215 4.22 -5.45 -9.36
C GLY A 215 4.33 -6.72 -10.18
N ALA A 216 3.44 -6.92 -11.17
CA ALA A 216 3.55 -8.04 -12.11
C ALA A 216 4.81 -7.94 -12.98
N LEU A 217 5.20 -6.72 -13.37
CA LEU A 217 6.43 -6.47 -14.11
C LEU A 217 7.68 -6.74 -13.27
N ALA A 218 7.72 -6.20 -12.05
CA ALA A 218 8.81 -6.44 -11.10
C ALA A 218 9.01 -7.95 -10.83
N ALA A 219 7.93 -8.71 -10.69
CA ALA A 219 8.00 -10.17 -10.51
C ALA A 219 8.66 -10.88 -11.71
N ARG A 220 8.39 -10.45 -12.94
CA ARG A 220 9.04 -10.98 -14.15
C ARG A 220 10.53 -10.64 -14.19
N VAL A 221 10.88 -9.38 -13.92
CA VAL A 221 12.29 -8.95 -13.84
C VAL A 221 13.05 -9.77 -12.79
N HIS A 222 12.44 -10.02 -11.64
CA HIS A 222 13.00 -10.89 -10.62
C HIS A 222 13.15 -12.35 -11.05
N ALA A 223 12.19 -12.88 -11.82
CA ALA A 223 12.25 -14.24 -12.36
C ALA A 223 13.41 -14.40 -13.36
N VAL A 224 13.59 -13.44 -14.27
CA VAL A 224 14.71 -13.43 -15.23
C VAL A 224 16.04 -13.38 -14.50
N ARG A 225 16.24 -12.43 -13.57
CA ARG A 225 17.46 -12.33 -12.76
C ARG A 225 17.71 -13.58 -11.92
N ARG A 226 16.66 -14.29 -11.49
CA ARG A 226 16.79 -15.56 -10.75
C ARG A 226 17.26 -16.68 -11.68
N ALA A 227 16.71 -16.79 -12.88
CA ALA A 227 17.13 -17.80 -13.87
C ALA A 227 18.60 -17.61 -14.26
N GLU A 228 19.02 -16.36 -14.51
CA GLU A 228 20.41 -15.99 -14.79
C GLU A 228 21.36 -16.42 -13.66
N ARG A 229 21.00 -16.17 -12.39
CA ARG A 229 21.81 -16.57 -11.22
C ARG A 229 21.91 -18.08 -11.04
N LEU A 230 20.89 -18.84 -11.43
CA LEU A 230 20.85 -20.30 -11.27
C LEU A 230 21.54 -21.03 -12.44
N GLY A 231 22.21 -20.32 -13.36
CA GLY A 231 22.85 -20.92 -14.54
C GLY A 231 21.85 -21.62 -15.48
N SER A 232 20.56 -21.51 -15.19
CA SER A 232 19.50 -22.08 -16.00
C SER A 232 19.34 -21.17 -17.20
N ARG A 233 19.83 -21.62 -18.36
CA ARG A 233 19.48 -21.00 -19.65
C ARG A 233 17.95 -20.86 -19.65
N PRO A 234 17.39 -19.65 -19.78
CA PRO A 234 15.96 -19.52 -19.92
C PRO A 234 15.56 -20.41 -21.10
N ARG A 235 14.61 -21.32 -20.89
CA ARG A 235 14.02 -22.11 -21.99
C ARG A 235 13.75 -21.14 -23.14
N LEU A 236 14.33 -21.44 -24.30
CA LEU A 236 14.37 -20.65 -25.52
C LEU A 236 13.15 -19.74 -25.67
N HIS A 237 13.24 -18.50 -25.17
CA HIS A 237 12.51 -17.27 -25.52
C HIS A 237 13.21 -16.04 -24.89
N ALA A 238 14.50 -16.15 -24.53
CA ALA A 238 15.25 -15.06 -23.89
C ALA A 238 16.12 -14.30 -24.90
N VAL A 239 15.83 -13.01 -25.06
CA VAL A 239 16.72 -12.03 -25.67
C VAL A 239 17.25 -11.10 -24.59
N ALA A 240 18.51 -10.72 -24.76
CA ALA A 240 19.41 -10.09 -23.81
C ALA A 240 18.84 -8.86 -23.08
N VAL A 241 19.06 -8.84 -21.77
CA VAL A 241 19.08 -7.61 -20.95
C VAL A 241 20.25 -6.75 -21.44
N PRO A 242 20.07 -5.45 -21.77
CA PRO A 242 21.20 -4.59 -22.04
C PRO A 242 22.04 -4.47 -20.77
N ALA A 243 23.25 -5.01 -20.80
CA ALA A 243 24.26 -4.67 -19.83
C ALA A 243 24.51 -3.16 -19.93
N ALA A 244 24.42 -2.47 -18.78
CA ALA A 244 24.78 -1.07 -18.65
C ALA A 244 26.10 -0.78 -19.39
N SER A 245 26.07 0.18 -20.30
CA SER A 245 27.27 0.67 -21.00
C SER A 245 28.25 1.23 -19.98
N ARG A 246 29.23 0.42 -19.58
CA ARG A 246 30.43 0.92 -18.90
C ARG A 246 31.33 1.57 -19.94
N SER A 247 31.61 2.85 -19.71
CA SER A 247 32.51 3.70 -20.48
C SER A 247 33.90 3.08 -20.61
N ARG A 248 34.46 3.20 -21.81
CA ARG A 248 35.73 2.62 -22.25
C ARG A 248 36.93 3.31 -21.61
N LEU A 249 37.86 2.53 -21.09
CA LEU A 249 39.30 2.82 -21.17
C LEU A 249 39.98 1.57 -21.75
N ARG A 250 40.49 1.70 -22.98
CA ARG A 250 41.40 0.77 -23.64
C ARG A 250 42.81 1.05 -23.10
N PRO A 251 43.70 0.04 -22.98
CA PRO A 251 44.47 -0.33 -24.17
C PRO A 251 44.98 -1.78 -24.29
N PHE A 252 45.35 -2.09 -25.56
CA PHE A 252 46.32 -3.04 -26.11
C PHE A 252 46.10 -4.57 -26.08
N ARG A 253 46.29 -5.14 -27.29
CA ARG A 253 46.25 -6.57 -27.67
C ARG A 253 47.63 -7.22 -27.55
N ALA A 254 47.64 -8.43 -27.03
CA ALA A 254 48.45 -9.61 -27.41
C ALA A 254 47.69 -10.81 -26.80
N GLY A 255 47.54 -12.02 -27.32
CA GLY A 255 48.05 -12.77 -28.46
C GLY A 255 47.88 -14.26 -28.09
N ARG A 256 47.49 -15.09 -29.06
CA ARG A 256 47.67 -16.57 -29.15
C ARG A 256 46.83 -17.57 -28.30
N ARG A 257 46.13 -18.42 -29.08
CA ARG A 257 46.12 -19.91 -29.21
C ARG A 257 45.61 -20.85 -28.10
N ASP A 258 44.63 -21.64 -28.56
CA ASP A 258 44.41 -23.10 -28.50
C ASP A 258 44.17 -23.83 -27.16
N GLY A 259 43.03 -24.52 -27.10
CA GLY A 259 42.71 -25.58 -26.15
C GLY A 259 41.34 -26.22 -26.45
N ARG A 260 41.36 -27.49 -26.86
CA ARG A 260 40.26 -28.34 -27.38
C ARG A 260 39.61 -29.17 -26.24
N LEU A 261 38.52 -29.89 -26.56
CA LEU A 261 37.87 -31.03 -25.85
C LEU A 261 36.79 -30.63 -24.80
N LEU A 262 35.61 -31.25 -24.65
CA LEU A 262 34.96 -32.49 -25.12
C LEU A 262 33.43 -32.28 -25.06
N GLU A 263 32.68 -32.77 -26.05
CA GLU A 263 31.24 -33.02 -25.96
C GLU A 263 30.99 -34.33 -25.21
N PRO A 264 29.95 -34.44 -24.36
CA PRO A 264 29.31 -35.71 -24.06
C PRO A 264 27.90 -35.74 -24.66
N GLU A 265 27.72 -36.63 -25.65
CA GLU A 265 26.41 -37.08 -26.12
C GLU A 265 25.59 -37.59 -24.94
N THR A 266 24.42 -36.99 -24.69
CA THR A 266 23.48 -37.46 -23.67
C THR A 266 22.31 -38.14 -24.38
N GLY A 267 22.26 -39.46 -24.23
CA GLY A 267 21.29 -40.34 -24.88
C GLY A 267 19.83 -40.04 -24.55
N VAL A 268 18.98 -40.20 -25.56
CA VAL A 268 17.53 -39.93 -25.59
C VAL A 268 16.77 -40.71 -24.49
N ASP A 269 17.34 -41.82 -24.01
CA ASP A 269 16.76 -42.67 -22.95
C ASP A 269 16.66 -41.97 -21.58
N ALA A 270 17.57 -41.04 -21.27
CA ALA A 270 17.55 -40.31 -19.99
C ALA A 270 16.39 -39.28 -19.93
N VAL A 271 16.00 -38.74 -21.09
CA VAL A 271 14.91 -37.77 -21.22
C VAL A 271 13.55 -38.45 -21.09
N GLU A 272 13.39 -39.65 -21.67
CA GLU A 272 12.15 -40.39 -21.56
C GLU A 272 11.94 -40.92 -20.13
N GLN A 273 13.03 -41.31 -19.44
CA GLN A 273 12.96 -41.73 -18.04
C GLN A 273 12.61 -40.56 -17.09
N THR A 274 13.06 -39.34 -17.39
CA THR A 274 12.64 -38.13 -16.63
C THR A 274 11.21 -37.71 -16.94
N ARG A 275 10.74 -37.92 -18.17
CA ARG A 275 9.35 -37.68 -18.57
C ARG A 275 8.40 -38.64 -17.84
N GLN A 276 8.73 -39.93 -17.80
CA GLN A 276 7.91 -40.95 -17.11
C GLN A 276 7.85 -40.73 -15.58
N THR A 277 8.95 -40.32 -14.96
CA THR A 277 8.96 -40.01 -13.51
C THR A 277 8.16 -38.77 -13.16
N LEU A 278 8.17 -37.74 -14.02
CA LEU A 278 7.34 -36.55 -13.83
C LEU A 278 5.84 -36.85 -14.05
N GLU A 279 5.50 -37.68 -15.03
CA GLU A 279 4.12 -38.12 -15.25
C GLU A 279 3.59 -38.97 -14.09
N ALA A 280 4.41 -39.86 -13.52
CA ALA A 280 4.07 -40.64 -12.33
C ALA A 280 3.83 -39.75 -11.08
N ALA A 281 4.72 -38.77 -10.84
CA ALA A 281 4.56 -37.82 -9.74
C ALA A 281 3.33 -36.92 -9.91
N ALA A 282 2.97 -36.56 -11.14
CA ALA A 282 1.76 -35.80 -11.43
C ALA A 282 0.48 -36.62 -11.19
N ALA A 283 0.50 -37.92 -11.49
CA ALA A 283 -0.62 -38.82 -11.21
C ALA A 283 -0.84 -39.01 -9.70
N GLU A 284 0.23 -39.11 -8.91
CA GLU A 284 0.15 -39.23 -7.45
C GLU A 284 -0.41 -37.96 -6.79
N LEU A 285 0.00 -36.78 -7.30
CA LEU A 285 -0.56 -35.50 -6.87
C LEU A 285 -2.04 -35.34 -7.26
N ALA A 286 -2.44 -35.85 -8.42
CA ALA A 286 -3.84 -35.84 -8.82
C ALA A 286 -4.71 -36.75 -7.93
N ALA A 287 -4.19 -37.92 -7.54
CA ALA A 287 -4.88 -38.84 -6.63
C ALA A 287 -5.07 -38.23 -5.23
N THR A 288 -4.02 -37.64 -4.65
CA THR A 288 -4.09 -36.97 -3.34
C THR A 288 -5.04 -35.77 -3.33
N LEU A 289 -5.13 -35.04 -4.45
CA LEU A 289 -6.11 -33.95 -4.61
C LEU A 289 -7.56 -34.46 -4.76
N GLN A 290 -7.77 -35.61 -5.40
CA GLN A 290 -9.09 -36.22 -5.47
C GLN A 290 -9.53 -36.80 -4.13
N ASP A 291 -8.62 -37.40 -3.35
CA ASP A 291 -8.91 -37.91 -2.02
C ASP A 291 -9.21 -36.78 -1.03
N SER A 292 -8.45 -35.67 -1.08
CA SER A 292 -8.75 -34.49 -0.25
C SER A 292 -10.05 -33.81 -0.66
N ARG A 293 -10.48 -33.92 -1.92
CA ARG A 293 -11.80 -33.47 -2.38
C ARG A 293 -12.92 -34.40 -1.90
N ARG A 294 -12.76 -35.72 -2.01
CA ARG A 294 -13.71 -36.70 -1.45
C ARG A 294 -13.84 -36.60 0.07
N ALA A 295 -12.75 -36.34 0.79
CA ALA A 295 -12.77 -36.11 2.23
C ALA A 295 -13.54 -34.84 2.63
N ARG A 296 -13.65 -33.85 1.75
CA ARG A 296 -14.44 -32.63 1.96
C ARG A 296 -15.91 -32.77 1.54
N GLU A 297 -16.20 -33.71 0.64
CA GLU A 297 -17.55 -34.00 0.16
C GLU A 297 -18.28 -35.05 1.03
N ALA A 298 -17.60 -35.67 2.00
CA ALA A 298 -18.24 -36.49 3.02
C ALA A 298 -19.09 -35.63 3.98
N PRO A 299 -20.39 -35.93 4.17
CA PRO A 299 -21.30 -35.10 4.97
C PRO A 299 -20.86 -35.06 6.44
N HIS A 300 -20.87 -33.85 7.00
CA HIS A 300 -20.54 -33.58 8.40
C HIS A 300 -21.45 -34.37 9.35
N GLY A 301 -20.89 -35.45 9.91
CA GLY A 301 -21.44 -36.13 11.08
C GLY A 301 -21.36 -35.23 12.32
N LEU A 302 -22.55 -34.96 12.87
CA LEU A 302 -22.90 -34.37 14.17
C LEU A 302 -21.74 -34.19 15.16
N ARG A 303 -21.42 -32.94 15.50
CA ARG A 303 -20.65 -32.59 16.70
C ARG A 303 -21.57 -31.90 17.72
N PRO A 304 -21.57 -32.29 19.00
CA PRO A 304 -22.55 -31.81 19.99
C PRO A 304 -22.40 -30.32 20.30
N GLN A 305 -23.55 -29.66 20.42
CA GLN A 305 -23.70 -28.27 20.84
C GLN A 305 -23.29 -28.11 22.32
N PRO A 306 -22.53 -27.06 22.72
CA PRO A 306 -22.33 -26.75 24.12
C PRO A 306 -23.61 -26.20 24.75
N ALA A 307 -23.92 -26.67 25.96
CA ALA A 307 -25.15 -26.36 26.71
C ALA A 307 -25.33 -24.85 27.00
N PRO A 308 -26.58 -24.35 27.07
CA PRO A 308 -26.87 -22.95 27.39
C PRO A 308 -26.56 -22.63 28.86
N ALA A 309 -25.87 -21.51 29.09
CA ALA A 309 -25.64 -20.98 30.43
C ALA A 309 -26.96 -20.54 31.09
N ALA A 310 -27.10 -20.88 32.37
CA ALA A 310 -28.27 -20.63 33.19
C ALA A 310 -28.60 -19.14 33.36
N VAL A 311 -29.91 -18.86 33.35
CA VAL A 311 -30.54 -17.57 33.61
C VAL A 311 -30.35 -17.19 35.09
N PRO A 312 -29.92 -15.96 35.44
CA PRO A 312 -29.98 -15.49 36.82
C PRO A 312 -31.42 -15.09 37.19
N PRO A 313 -31.87 -15.35 38.43
CA PRO A 313 -33.26 -15.23 38.82
C PRO A 313 -33.76 -13.77 38.93
N SER A 314 -35.03 -13.61 38.56
CA SER A 314 -35.85 -12.41 38.67
C SER A 314 -36.03 -12.01 40.13
N HIS A 315 -35.61 -10.80 40.51
CA HIS A 315 -36.00 -10.23 41.79
C HIS A 315 -37.38 -9.58 41.68
N THR A 316 -38.27 -10.15 42.47
CA THR A 316 -39.66 -9.80 42.72
C THR A 316 -39.81 -8.39 43.28
N GLN A 317 -40.87 -7.74 42.84
CA GLN A 317 -41.38 -6.44 43.25
C GLN A 317 -42.05 -6.49 44.64
N GLN A 318 -42.15 -5.29 45.26
CA GLN A 318 -43.20 -4.78 46.19
C GLN A 318 -42.81 -4.56 47.68
N PRO A 319 -43.52 -3.68 48.44
CA PRO A 319 -43.99 -2.31 48.12
C PRO A 319 -43.93 -1.31 49.32
N GLY A 320 -44.13 -0.01 49.06
CA GLY A 320 -44.97 0.85 49.93
C GLY A 320 -44.33 1.92 50.85
N ALA A 321 -44.53 3.20 50.50
CA ALA A 321 -44.92 4.36 51.34
C ALA A 321 -44.71 5.67 50.53
N GLN A 322 -45.69 6.14 49.74
CA GLN A 322 -46.64 7.25 50.06
C GLN A 322 -45.99 8.48 50.72
N HIS A 323 -45.84 9.60 49.99
CA HIS A 323 -46.69 10.82 50.02
C HIS A 323 -46.58 11.58 51.37
N THR A 324 -46.38 12.90 51.51
CA THR A 324 -46.77 14.09 50.70
C THR A 324 -46.09 15.38 51.30
N PRO A 325 -46.40 16.64 50.91
CA PRO A 325 -45.41 17.71 50.72
C PRO A 325 -45.55 18.90 51.72
N GLY A 326 -44.69 19.92 51.60
CA GLY A 326 -45.01 21.24 52.17
C GLY A 326 -43.88 22.29 52.27
N ARG A 327 -44.01 23.34 51.44
CA ARG A 327 -44.10 24.76 51.85
C ARG A 327 -42.81 25.56 52.18
N THR A 328 -42.46 26.43 51.21
CA THR A 328 -42.04 27.88 51.28
C THR A 328 -41.51 28.47 52.59
N ARG A 329 -40.45 29.32 52.57
CA ARG A 329 -40.46 30.81 52.36
C ARG A 329 -39.19 31.48 52.96
N GLY A 330 -38.71 32.56 52.33
CA GLY A 330 -37.87 33.65 52.91
C GLY A 330 -36.34 33.41 52.80
N GLY A 331 -35.48 34.33 52.38
CA GLY A 331 -35.56 35.80 52.30
C GLY A 331 -34.49 36.44 53.19
N VAL A 332 -33.64 37.27 52.58
CA VAL A 332 -32.73 38.28 53.18
C VAL A 332 -31.41 37.80 53.81
N ALA A 333 -30.29 38.08 53.15
CA ALA A 333 -29.34 39.15 53.49
C ALA A 333 -28.42 39.42 52.29
#